data_AF-D0NI31-F1
#
_entry.id   AF-D0NI31-F1
#
_cell.length_a   1.000
_cell.length_b   1.000
_cell.length_c   1.000
_cell.angle_alpha   90.00
_cell.angle_beta   90.00
_cell.angle_gamma   90.00
#
_symmetry.space_group_name_H-M   'P 1'
#
loop_
_entity.id
_entity.type
_entity.pdbx_description
1 polymer ?
#
loop_
_entity_poly.entity_id
_entity_poly.type
_entity_poly.pdbx_seq_one_letter_code
_entity_poly.pdbx_strand_id
1 'polypeptide(L)'
;MPPNVPPTSRQLPTTSGNTTPPGLVSARTHPINMPTPRVPARPANRTCRFTGCFHYVVDKGLCVRHGGGKRCTAEGCSSRAKHIGRCWKHGGSMECKSHGCSNRAKSRGYCWSHGGGAKCKTEACDKIAISNGMCWAHGGGTHAC
;
A
#
# COMPACT_ATOMS: atom_id res chain seq x y z
N MET A 1 26.62 7.63 -60.22
CA MET A 1 25.63 6.65 -60.70
C MET A 1 26.01 5.28 -60.18
N PRO A 2 25.29 4.71 -59.20
CA PRO A 2 25.60 3.39 -58.67
C PRO A 2 25.18 2.27 -59.65
N PRO A 3 25.99 1.21 -59.81
CA PRO A 3 25.59 0.06 -60.60
C PRO A 3 24.57 -0.82 -59.85
N ASN A 4 23.65 -1.32 -60.65
CA ASN A 4 22.54 -2.20 -60.34
C ASN A 4 23.03 -3.65 -60.11
N VAL A 5 22.57 -4.32 -59.05
CA VAL A 5 22.72 -5.77 -58.86
C VAL A 5 21.37 -6.36 -58.39
N PRO A 6 20.79 -7.35 -59.09
CA PRO A 6 19.60 -8.09 -58.67
C PRO A 6 20.00 -9.45 -58.03
N PRO A 7 19.10 -10.44 -57.92
CA PRO A 7 18.09 -10.66 -56.88
C PRO A 7 18.40 -11.94 -56.08
N THR A 8 17.71 -12.22 -54.96
CA THR A 8 17.37 -13.62 -54.64
C THR A 8 16.24 -13.76 -53.63
N SER A 9 15.14 -14.28 -54.14
CA SER A 9 14.06 -14.91 -53.39
C SER A 9 14.56 -16.23 -52.79
N ARG A 10 14.23 -16.53 -51.53
CA ARG A 10 14.13 -17.93 -51.06
C ARG A 10 13.23 -18.04 -49.82
N GLN A 11 12.08 -18.62 -50.13
CA GLN A 11 11.04 -19.31 -49.35
C GLN A 11 11.21 -19.55 -47.84
N LEU A 12 10.05 -19.46 -47.17
CA LEU A 12 9.73 -19.93 -45.82
C LEU A 12 9.97 -21.44 -45.64
N PRO A 13 10.34 -21.88 -44.44
CA PRO A 13 9.97 -23.20 -43.94
C PRO A 13 8.68 -23.12 -43.11
N THR A 14 7.63 -23.76 -43.63
CA THR A 14 6.46 -24.24 -42.88
C THR A 14 6.91 -25.33 -41.91
N THR A 15 6.65 -25.18 -40.61
CA THR A 15 6.51 -26.34 -39.72
C THR A 15 5.33 -26.13 -38.79
N SER A 16 4.30 -26.92 -39.06
CA SER A 16 3.16 -27.19 -38.20
C SER A 16 3.62 -27.87 -36.92
N GLY A 17 3.06 -27.44 -35.79
CA GLY A 17 3.34 -28.03 -34.48
C GLY A 17 2.34 -27.61 -33.42
N ASN A 18 1.04 -27.75 -33.70
CA ASN A 18 0.03 -27.74 -32.64
C ASN A 18 0.11 -29.07 -31.90
N THR A 19 0.64 -29.04 -30.69
CA THR A 19 0.45 -30.12 -29.72
C THR A 19 -0.09 -29.52 -28.43
N THR A 20 -1.40 -29.61 -28.31
CA THR A 20 -2.18 -29.34 -27.10
C THR A 20 -1.70 -30.28 -25.98
N PRO A 21 -1.26 -29.79 -24.81
CA PRO A 21 -1.14 -30.66 -23.65
C PRO A 21 -2.55 -30.98 -23.11
N PRO A 22 -2.87 -32.25 -22.80
CA PRO A 22 -4.09 -32.58 -22.07
C PRO A 22 -4.00 -32.04 -20.64
N GLY A 23 -5.13 -31.54 -20.15
CA GLY A 23 -5.26 -30.96 -18.82
C GLY A 23 -4.83 -31.92 -17.72
N LEU A 24 -3.97 -31.43 -16.83
CA LEU A 24 -4.00 -31.84 -15.44
C LEU A 24 -4.90 -30.87 -14.70
N VAL A 25 -6.07 -31.38 -14.34
CA VAL A 25 -6.98 -30.81 -13.36
C VAL A 25 -6.23 -30.57 -12.05
N SER A 26 -5.83 -29.33 -11.79
CA SER A 26 -5.38 -28.97 -10.44
C SER A 26 -6.63 -28.88 -9.57
N ALA A 27 -7.01 -30.01 -9.00
CA ALA A 27 -8.07 -30.12 -8.00
C ALA A 27 -7.80 -29.07 -6.91
N ARG A 28 -8.64 -28.03 -6.86
CA ARG A 28 -8.69 -27.08 -5.75
C ARG A 28 -9.38 -27.77 -4.59
N THR A 29 -8.70 -28.70 -3.97
CA THR A 29 -9.15 -29.33 -2.75
C THR A 29 -8.41 -28.65 -1.61
N HIS A 30 -9.07 -27.72 -0.95
CA HIS A 30 -9.14 -27.60 0.51
C HIS A 30 -10.09 -26.43 0.84
N PRO A 31 -11.38 -26.68 1.07
CA PRO A 31 -12.20 -25.76 1.84
C PRO A 31 -11.70 -25.84 3.29
N ILE A 32 -10.80 -24.94 3.68
CA ILE A 32 -10.57 -24.71 5.11
C ILE A 32 -11.77 -23.94 5.66
N ASN A 33 -12.80 -24.67 6.08
CA ASN A 33 -13.75 -24.18 7.08
C ASN A 33 -12.99 -24.09 8.41
N MET A 34 -12.13 -23.08 8.51
CA MET A 34 -11.46 -22.74 9.76
C MET A 34 -12.43 -21.81 10.49
N PRO A 35 -12.94 -22.19 11.68
CA PRO A 35 -13.79 -21.32 12.45
C PRO A 35 -12.99 -20.06 12.76
N THR A 36 -13.38 -18.96 12.12
CA THR A 36 -12.86 -17.65 12.47
C THR A 36 -13.17 -17.44 13.95
N PRO A 37 -12.20 -16.98 14.76
CA PRO A 37 -12.52 -16.52 16.11
C PRO A 37 -13.70 -15.57 15.98
N ARG A 38 -14.81 -15.87 16.65
CA ARG A 38 -15.96 -14.95 16.72
C ARG A 38 -15.48 -13.67 17.36
N VAL A 39 -15.03 -12.73 16.53
CA VAL A 39 -14.73 -11.37 16.97
C VAL A 39 -16.05 -10.89 17.57
N PRO A 40 -16.09 -10.48 18.85
CA PRO A 40 -17.33 -10.04 19.47
C PRO A 40 -17.96 -8.97 18.58
N ALA A 41 -19.26 -9.12 18.33
CA ALA A 41 -20.02 -8.19 17.52
C ALA A 41 -19.75 -6.77 18.04
N ARG A 42 -19.14 -5.96 17.18
CA ARG A 42 -18.68 -4.63 17.53
C ARG A 42 -19.90 -3.80 17.99
N PRO A 43 -19.81 -3.07 19.12
CA PRO A 43 -20.96 -2.40 19.72
C PRO A 43 -21.60 -1.39 18.76
N ALA A 44 -22.94 -1.31 18.81
CA ALA A 44 -23.81 -0.62 17.84
C ALA A 44 -23.61 0.91 17.74
N ASN A 45 -22.84 1.54 18.64
CA ASN A 45 -22.63 2.99 18.66
C ASN A 45 -21.37 3.43 17.91
N ARG A 46 -21.22 2.97 16.66
CA ARG A 46 -20.08 3.31 15.79
C ARG A 46 -20.42 4.33 14.71
N THR A 47 -21.64 4.87 14.73
CA THR A 47 -22.16 5.86 13.78
C THR A 47 -22.16 7.25 14.38
N CYS A 48 -21.73 8.24 13.61
CA CYS A 48 -21.64 9.63 14.02
C CYS A 48 -22.99 10.13 14.56
N ARG A 49 -22.98 10.77 15.73
CA ARG A 49 -24.17 11.34 16.39
C ARG A 49 -24.72 12.59 15.69
N PHE A 50 -24.05 13.06 14.63
CA PHE A 50 -24.53 14.16 13.82
C PHE A 50 -25.71 13.67 12.97
N THR A 51 -26.82 14.39 13.00
CA THR A 51 -28.05 14.01 12.31
C THR A 51 -27.80 13.75 10.82
N GLY A 52 -28.23 12.59 10.33
CA GLY A 52 -28.02 12.18 8.93
C GLY A 52 -26.58 11.78 8.57
N CYS A 53 -25.68 11.60 9.55
CA CYS A 53 -24.32 11.16 9.29
C CYS A 53 -24.14 9.66 9.56
N PHE A 54 -23.81 8.91 8.51
CA PHE A 54 -23.54 7.47 8.61
C PHE A 54 -22.04 7.14 8.73
N HIS A 55 -21.20 8.16 8.89
CA HIS A 55 -19.75 7.95 9.02
C HIS A 55 -19.37 7.41 10.40
N TYR A 56 -18.25 6.71 10.43
CA TYR A 56 -17.71 6.10 11.64
C TYR A 56 -17.30 7.13 12.70
N VAL A 57 -17.67 6.88 13.97
CA VAL A 57 -17.25 7.67 15.14
C VAL A 57 -15.77 7.49 15.41
N VAL A 58 -15.03 8.60 15.48
CA VAL A 58 -13.61 8.57 15.85
C VAL A 58 -13.41 8.87 17.32
N ASP A 59 -14.07 9.90 17.83
CA ASP A 59 -13.95 10.37 19.22
C ASP A 59 -15.20 11.17 19.57
N LYS A 60 -15.59 11.22 20.85
CA LYS A 60 -16.72 12.02 21.37
C LYS A 60 -18.06 11.78 20.62
N GLY A 61 -18.28 10.59 20.07
CA GLY A 61 -19.50 10.29 19.31
C GLY A 61 -19.56 10.94 17.92
N LEU A 62 -18.47 11.55 17.43
CA LEU A 62 -18.43 12.26 16.15
C LEU A 62 -17.43 11.64 15.18
N CYS A 63 -17.73 11.72 13.89
CA CYS A 63 -16.79 11.34 12.83
C CYS A 63 -15.76 12.45 12.58
N VAL A 64 -14.72 12.15 11.79
CA VAL A 64 -13.66 13.10 11.44
C VAL A 64 -14.20 14.44 10.95
N ARG A 65 -15.21 14.42 10.06
CA ARG A 65 -15.81 15.62 9.47
C ARG A 65 -16.56 16.47 10.49
N HIS A 66 -17.18 15.84 11.48
CA HIS A 66 -18.07 16.53 12.42
C HIS A 66 -17.45 16.86 13.77
N GLY A 67 -16.16 16.58 14.00
CA GLY A 67 -15.59 16.83 15.33
C GLY A 67 -14.63 15.78 15.83
N GLY A 68 -14.73 14.57 15.31
CA GLY A 68 -14.05 13.39 15.82
C GLY A 68 -12.53 13.46 15.72
N GLY A 69 -11.88 13.33 16.87
CA GLY A 69 -10.43 13.25 17.05
C GLY A 69 -9.84 14.54 17.60
N LYS A 70 -8.58 14.45 18.03
CA LYS A 70 -7.83 15.58 18.61
C LYS A 70 -7.52 16.64 17.55
N ARG A 71 -7.66 17.91 17.92
CA ARG A 71 -7.26 19.06 17.10
C ARG A 71 -5.86 19.52 17.46
N CYS A 72 -5.25 20.25 16.53
CA CYS A 72 -3.96 20.85 16.75
C CYS A 72 -4.02 21.79 17.95
N THR A 73 -3.05 21.68 18.87
CA THR A 73 -2.91 22.56 20.03
C THR A 73 -2.31 23.93 19.70
N ALA A 74 -2.18 24.26 18.41
CA ALA A 74 -1.68 25.57 18.00
C ALA A 74 -2.85 26.55 17.94
N GLU A 75 -2.62 27.77 18.41
CA GLU A 75 -3.61 28.86 18.41
C GLU A 75 -4.24 29.04 17.03
N GLY A 76 -5.57 29.10 16.98
CA GLY A 76 -6.34 29.26 15.73
C GLY A 76 -6.29 28.07 14.76
N CYS A 77 -5.66 26.94 15.09
CA CYS A 77 -5.53 25.82 14.17
C CYS A 77 -6.66 24.78 14.31
N SER A 78 -7.55 24.73 13.31
CA SER A 78 -8.61 23.71 13.22
C SER A 78 -8.15 22.37 12.64
N SER A 79 -6.87 22.26 12.24
CA SER A 79 -6.32 21.04 11.63
C SER A 79 -6.27 19.88 12.62
N ARG A 80 -6.34 18.66 12.10
CA ARG A 80 -6.31 17.44 12.90
C ARG A 80 -4.90 17.18 13.44
N ALA A 81 -4.82 16.86 14.73
CA ALA A 81 -3.58 16.45 15.35
C ALA A 81 -3.14 15.08 14.81
N LYS A 82 -1.84 14.94 14.55
CA LYS A 82 -1.20 13.72 14.04
C LYS A 82 -0.29 13.10 15.09
N HIS A 83 0.57 13.90 15.69
CA HIS A 83 1.50 13.48 16.74
C HIS A 83 1.56 14.58 17.79
N ILE A 84 1.77 14.24 19.06
CA ILE A 84 1.93 15.19 20.19
C ILE A 84 0.86 16.31 20.24
N GLY A 85 -0.38 16.01 19.84
CA GLY A 85 -1.45 17.02 19.81
C GLY A 85 -1.30 18.09 18.72
N ARG A 86 -0.33 18.00 17.82
CA ARG A 86 -0.10 18.98 16.75
C ARG A 86 -0.37 18.41 15.36
N CYS A 87 -0.70 19.27 14.40
CA CYS A 87 -0.93 18.89 13.01
C CYS A 87 0.39 18.84 12.23
N TRP A 88 0.37 18.34 10.98
CA TRP A 88 1.56 18.26 10.13
C TRP A 88 2.31 19.59 9.97
N LYS A 89 1.58 20.71 9.88
CA LYS A 89 2.17 22.06 9.73
C LYS A 89 2.80 22.58 11.02
N HIS A 90 2.27 22.17 12.17
CA HIS A 90 2.70 22.66 13.48
C HIS A 90 3.55 21.62 14.23
N GLY A 91 4.36 20.82 13.55
CA GLY A 91 5.26 19.86 14.24
C GLY A 91 4.57 18.58 14.73
N GLY A 92 3.43 18.22 14.15
CA GLY A 92 2.72 16.95 14.36
C GLY A 92 3.40 15.75 13.73
N SER A 93 4.71 15.65 13.89
CA SER A 93 5.57 14.60 13.36
C SER A 93 6.77 14.40 14.26
N MET A 94 7.48 13.32 14.05
CA MET A 94 8.80 13.10 14.65
C MET A 94 9.90 13.26 13.60
N GLU A 95 11.07 13.67 14.07
CA GLU A 95 12.32 13.56 13.33
C GLU A 95 12.86 12.14 13.42
N CYS A 96 13.75 11.81 12.50
CA CYS A 96 14.41 10.53 12.47
C CYS A 96 15.36 10.40 13.66
N LYS A 97 15.20 9.35 14.46
CA LYS A 97 16.02 9.05 15.64
C LYS A 97 17.46 8.69 15.33
N SER A 98 17.80 8.45 14.06
CA SER A 98 19.18 8.19 13.63
C SER A 98 20.04 9.44 13.81
N HIS A 99 21.27 9.23 14.29
CA HIS A 99 22.24 10.30 14.51
C HIS A 99 22.45 11.17 13.26
N GLY A 100 22.34 12.49 13.40
CA GLY A 100 22.59 13.46 12.33
C GLY A 100 21.54 13.50 11.20
N CYS A 101 20.35 12.91 11.38
CA CYS A 101 19.33 12.90 10.34
C CYS A 101 18.18 13.88 10.62
N SER A 102 18.11 14.95 9.84
CA SER A 102 16.99 15.92 9.89
C SER A 102 15.76 15.48 9.10
N ASN A 103 15.74 14.24 8.60
CA ASN A 103 14.58 13.72 7.88
C ASN A 103 13.43 13.41 8.83
N ARG A 104 12.22 13.53 8.30
CA ARG A 104 11.00 13.21 9.05
C ARG A 104 10.83 11.71 9.20
N ALA A 105 10.55 11.26 10.42
CA ALA A 105 10.23 9.87 10.68
C ALA A 105 8.87 9.52 10.10
N LYS A 106 8.82 8.41 9.35
CA LYS A 106 7.60 7.87 8.76
C LYS A 106 6.91 6.91 9.71
N SER A 107 7.67 5.99 10.31
CA SER A 107 7.18 5.05 11.31
C SER A 107 8.31 4.66 12.27
N ARG A 108 7.96 4.19 13.46
CA ARG A 108 8.91 3.70 14.49
C ARG A 108 10.01 4.70 14.90
N GLY A 109 9.85 5.99 14.59
CA GLY A 109 10.90 6.99 14.83
C GLY A 109 11.98 7.07 13.75
N TYR A 110 11.82 6.39 12.61
CA TYR A 110 12.81 6.41 11.53
C TYR A 110 12.24 6.94 10.22
N CYS A 111 13.08 7.62 9.43
CA CYS A 111 12.76 8.05 8.08
C CYS A 111 12.81 6.87 7.10
N TRP A 112 12.48 7.11 5.83
CA TRP A 112 12.48 6.05 4.81
C TRP A 112 13.84 5.32 4.75
N SER A 113 14.95 6.07 4.71
CA SER A 113 16.31 5.51 4.59
C SER A 113 16.80 4.79 5.84
N HIS A 114 16.26 5.10 7.01
CA HIS A 114 16.72 4.54 8.29
C HIS A 114 15.74 3.50 8.88
N GLY A 115 14.89 2.89 8.05
CA GLY A 115 14.01 1.78 8.47
C GLY A 115 12.59 2.18 8.86
N GLY A 116 12.15 3.38 8.49
CA GLY A 116 10.77 3.85 8.66
C GLY A 116 9.78 3.24 7.66
N GLY A 117 10.26 2.48 6.68
CA GLY A 117 9.44 1.72 5.73
C GLY A 117 9.05 0.32 6.23
N ALA A 118 8.06 -0.29 5.60
CA ALA A 118 7.81 -1.72 5.78
C ALA A 118 8.82 -2.51 4.94
N LYS A 119 9.32 -3.65 5.42
CA LYS A 119 10.16 -4.54 4.61
C LYS A 119 9.32 -5.23 3.53
N CYS A 120 9.95 -5.58 2.42
CA CYS A 120 9.35 -6.42 1.40
C CYS A 120 8.97 -7.79 2.01
N LYS A 121 7.79 -8.30 1.64
CA LYS A 121 7.27 -9.57 2.14
C LYS A 121 8.00 -10.79 1.60
N THR A 122 8.65 -10.67 0.44
CA THR A 122 9.44 -11.75 -0.17
C THR A 122 10.59 -12.18 0.73
N GLU A 123 10.81 -13.49 0.83
CA GLU A 123 11.96 -14.08 1.52
C GLU A 123 13.28 -13.42 1.07
N ALA A 124 14.20 -13.20 2.02
CA ALA A 124 15.53 -12.65 1.78
C ALA A 124 15.56 -11.29 1.02
N CYS A 125 14.54 -10.44 1.19
CA CYS A 125 14.52 -9.11 0.59
C CYS A 125 14.59 -8.00 1.64
N ASP A 126 15.73 -7.31 1.73
CA ASP A 126 15.90 -6.15 2.63
C ASP A 126 15.35 -4.84 2.07
N LYS A 127 14.81 -4.87 0.84
CA LYS A 127 14.25 -3.68 0.22
C LYS A 127 12.96 -3.26 0.92
N ILE A 128 12.71 -1.96 0.94
CA ILE A 128 11.48 -1.39 1.50
C ILE A 128 10.31 -1.61 0.54
N ALA A 129 9.19 -2.05 1.09
CA ALA A 129 7.92 -2.17 0.40
C ALA A 129 7.36 -0.80 0.03
N ILE A 130 6.99 -0.66 -1.24
CA ILE A 130 6.39 0.56 -1.80
C ILE A 130 4.86 0.42 -1.77
N SER A 131 4.33 -0.68 -2.30
CA SER A 131 2.90 -1.00 -2.30
C SER A 131 2.67 -2.50 -2.08
N ASN A 132 1.48 -2.87 -1.58
CA ASN A 132 1.06 -4.26 -1.32
C ASN A 132 2.01 -5.10 -0.42
N GLY A 133 2.93 -4.46 0.29
CA GLY A 133 3.97 -5.15 1.07
C GLY A 133 5.12 -5.67 0.20
N MET A 134 5.25 -5.23 -1.04
CA MET A 134 6.32 -5.61 -1.97
C MET A 134 7.16 -4.40 -2.34
N CYS A 135 8.46 -4.60 -2.60
CA CYS A 135 9.35 -3.56 -3.09
C CYS A 135 9.19 -3.35 -4.60
N TRP A 136 9.80 -2.30 -5.15
CA TRP A 136 9.78 -2.02 -6.60
C TRP A 136 10.14 -3.25 -7.46
N ALA A 137 11.12 -4.05 -7.06
CA ALA A 137 11.56 -5.23 -7.80
C ALA A 137 10.61 -6.44 -7.72
N HIS A 138 9.72 -6.49 -6.72
CA HIS A 138 8.86 -7.64 -6.46
C HIS A 138 7.37 -7.28 -6.65
N GLY A 139 7.05 -6.31 -7.51
CA GLY A 139 5.66 -5.94 -7.83
C GLY A 139 5.06 -4.84 -6.94
N GLY A 140 5.89 -4.13 -6.17
CA GLY A 140 5.48 -2.96 -5.39
C GLY A 140 5.47 -1.65 -6.16
N GLY A 141 6.06 -1.62 -7.37
CA GLY A 141 5.93 -0.52 -8.30
C GLY A 141 4.76 -0.79 -9.25
N THR A 142 3.98 0.24 -9.54
CA THR A 142 3.14 0.24 -10.74
C THR A 142 4.07 0.18 -11.94
N HIS A 143 4.23 -1.01 -12.53
CA HIS A 143 4.43 -1.08 -13.97
C HIS A 143 3.09 -0.69 -14.58
N ALA A 144 2.84 0.62 -14.69
CA ALA A 144 1.76 1.10 -15.55
C ALA A 144 2.17 0.69 -16.96
N CYS A 145 1.52 -0.35 -17.47
CA CYS A 145 1.62 -0.77 -18.85
C CYS A 145 0.90 0.22 -19.74
#